data_AF-A0A9W6VKL0-F1
#
_entry.id   AF-A0A9W6VKL0-F1
#
_cell.length_a   1.000
_cell.length_b   1.000
_cell.length_c   1.000
_cell.angle_alpha   90.00
_cell.angle_beta   90.00
_cell.angle_gamma   90.00
#
_symmetry.space_group_name_H-M   'P 1'
#
loop_
_entity.id
_entity.type
_entity.pdbx_description
1 polymer ?
#
loop_
_entity_poly.entity_id
_entity_poly.type
_entity_poly.pdbx_seq_one_letter_code
_entity_poly.pdbx_strand_id
1 'polypeptide(L)'
;MNQRPCRAALTRGNAVLARRLAKDIRAAPKWPSGTFNCPSDDGAGARLYFQRSGSTLADLADVQLSGCRGVDAPGRSARWMTERLLHDLSPIEPAPWRPR
;
A
#
# COMPACT_ATOMS: atom_id res chain seq x y z
N MET A 1 -19.76 -8.83 15.32
CA MET A 1 -18.97 -9.38 14.20
C MET A 1 -19.75 -9.18 12.90
N ASN A 2 -19.41 -8.14 12.13
CA ASN A 2 -19.99 -7.89 10.80
C ASN A 2 -19.09 -8.54 9.75
N GLN A 3 -19.22 -9.85 9.54
CA GLN A 3 -18.41 -10.59 8.57
C GLN A 3 -18.94 -10.36 7.16
N ARG A 4 -18.61 -9.21 6.57
CA ARG A 4 -18.73 -9.02 5.12
C ARG A 4 -17.59 -9.79 4.45
N PRO A 5 -17.83 -10.53 3.35
CA PRO A 5 -16.77 -11.21 2.63
C PRO A 5 -15.76 -10.19 2.09
N CYS A 6 -14.46 -10.45 2.30
CA CYS A 6 -13.39 -9.63 1.73
C CYS A 6 -13.45 -9.67 0.21
N ARG A 7 -13.38 -8.51 -0.43
CA ARG A 7 -13.22 -8.39 -1.88
C ARG A 7 -11.75 -8.13 -2.18
N ALA A 8 -11.17 -8.91 -3.08
CA ALA A 8 -9.80 -8.73 -3.55
C ALA A 8 -9.80 -8.55 -5.07
N ALA A 9 -8.89 -7.71 -5.56
CA ALA A 9 -8.55 -7.61 -6.98
C ALA A 9 -7.04 -7.72 -7.15
N LEU A 10 -6.62 -8.22 -8.31
CA LEU A 10 -5.23 -8.28 -8.70
C LEU A 10 -5.03 -7.42 -9.94
N THR A 11 -4.16 -6.42 -9.82
CA THR A 11 -3.79 -5.53 -10.93
C THR A 11 -2.32 -5.72 -11.25
N ARG A 12 -1.97 -5.77 -12.54
CA ARG A 12 -0.59 -5.81 -13.00
C ARG A 12 -0.17 -4.45 -13.54
N GLY A 13 0.84 -3.86 -12.90
CA GLY A 13 1.48 -2.62 -13.36
C GLY A 13 2.59 -2.88 -14.37
N ASN A 14 3.04 -1.81 -15.03
CA ASN A 14 4.24 -1.83 -15.86
C ASN A 14 5.45 -1.26 -15.10
N ALA A 15 6.63 -1.31 -15.73
CA ALA A 15 7.87 -0.81 -15.14
C ALA A 15 7.84 0.70 -14.81
N VAL A 16 7.04 1.50 -15.52
CA VAL A 16 6.90 2.95 -15.26
C VAL A 16 6.16 3.16 -13.93
N LEU A 17 5.03 2.48 -13.74
CA LEU A 17 4.27 2.52 -12.49
C LEU A 17 5.11 2.00 -11.32
N ALA A 18 5.80 0.88 -11.49
CA ALA A 18 6.66 0.31 -10.47
C ALA A 18 7.75 1.29 -10.00
N ARG A 19 8.43 1.98 -10.93
CA ARG A 19 9.45 2.99 -10.60
C ARG A 19 8.87 4.19 -9.87
N ARG A 20 7.68 4.65 -10.28
CA ARG A 20 6.97 5.78 -9.67
C ARG A 20 6.57 5.46 -8.23
N LEU A 21 5.88 4.33 -8.01
CA LEU A 21 5.51 3.85 -6.67
C LEU A 21 6.73 3.70 -5.76
N ALA A 22 7.80 3.08 -6.26
CA ALA A 22 9.02 2.90 -5.48
C ALA A 22 9.67 4.24 -5.11
N LYS A 23 9.60 5.25 -5.98
CA LYS A 23 10.10 6.61 -5.68
C LYS A 23 9.27 7.25 -4.58
N ASP A 24 7.95 7.16 -4.67
CA ASP A 24 7.04 7.81 -3.73
C ASP A 24 7.09 7.16 -2.34
N ILE A 25 7.18 5.82 -2.27
CA ILE A 25 7.42 5.10 -0.99
C ILE A 25 8.74 5.53 -0.35
N ARG A 26 9.81 5.69 -1.15
CA ARG A 26 11.11 6.13 -0.61
C ARG A 26 11.10 7.57 -0.11
N ALA A 27 10.34 8.44 -0.78
CA ALA A 27 10.19 9.85 -0.41
C ALA A 27 9.25 10.04 0.80
N ALA A 28 8.42 9.04 1.11
CA ALA A 28 7.50 9.12 2.23
C ALA A 28 8.22 9.22 3.59
N PRO A 29 7.67 9.99 4.54
CA PRO A 29 8.22 10.07 5.89
C PRO A 29 8.30 8.69 6.55
N LYS A 30 9.34 8.47 7.36
CA LYS A 30 9.42 7.27 8.20
C LYS A 30 8.23 7.24 9.16
N TRP A 31 7.73 6.03 9.42
CA TRP A 31 6.77 5.84 10.49
C TRP A 31 7.44 6.24 11.83
N PRO A 32 6.84 7.14 12.60
CA PRO A 32 7.36 7.59 13.88
C PRO A 32 7.37 6.44 14.89
N SER A 33 8.29 6.50 15.85
CA SER A 33 8.27 5.59 16.99
C SER A 33 7.10 5.91 17.92
N GLY A 34 6.59 4.89 18.60
CA GLY A 34 5.53 5.02 19.60
C GLY A 34 4.25 4.26 19.27
N THR A 35 3.25 4.43 20.12
CA THR A 35 1.92 3.82 19.97
C THR A 35 0.99 4.79 19.25
N PHE A 36 0.35 4.33 18.19
CA PHE A 36 -0.62 5.09 17.43
C PHE A 36 -2.00 4.44 17.53
N ASN A 37 -3.02 5.24 17.75
CA ASN A 37 -4.41 4.82 17.59
C ASN A 37 -4.84 5.18 16.17
N CYS A 38 -5.28 4.19 15.40
CA CYS A 38 -5.69 4.31 14.00
C CYS A 38 -7.22 4.21 13.88
N PRO A 39 -7.97 5.27 14.24
CA PRO A 39 -9.42 5.25 14.11
C PRO A 39 -9.83 5.08 12.64
N SER A 40 -10.96 4.43 12.40
CA SER A 40 -11.49 4.16 11.05
C SER A 40 -10.64 3.20 10.21
N ASP A 41 -9.97 2.25 10.85
CA ASP A 41 -9.43 1.09 10.14
C ASP A 41 -10.57 0.11 9.79
N ASP A 42 -10.87 -0.02 8.49
CA ASP A 42 -11.86 -0.96 7.97
C ASP A 42 -11.21 -2.24 7.39
N GLY A 43 -9.90 -2.40 7.57
CA GLY A 43 -9.12 -3.52 7.06
C GLY A 43 -8.77 -3.41 5.57
N ALA A 44 -9.00 -2.26 4.93
CA ALA A 44 -8.60 -2.04 3.55
C ALA A 44 -7.08 -1.96 3.41
N GLY A 45 -6.53 -2.76 2.50
CA GLY A 45 -5.11 -2.79 2.23
C GLY A 45 -4.77 -3.31 0.83
N ALA A 46 -3.53 -3.12 0.43
CA ALA A 46 -2.95 -3.65 -0.79
C ALA A 46 -1.62 -4.32 -0.49
N ARG A 47 -1.30 -5.36 -1.26
CA ARG A 47 0.01 -6.01 -1.24
C ARG A 47 0.68 -5.78 -2.57
N LEU A 48 1.81 -5.08 -2.55
CA LEU A 48 2.59 -4.74 -3.73
C LEU A 48 3.72 -5.75 -3.91
N TYR A 49 3.83 -6.26 -5.12
CA TYR A 49 4.92 -7.14 -5.53
C TYR A 49 5.73 -6.44 -6.61
N PHE A 50 7.02 -6.23 -6.37
CA PHE A 50 7.96 -5.65 -7.31
C PHE A 50 8.94 -6.72 -7.77
N GLN A 51 8.82 -7.14 -9.03
CA GLN A 51 9.79 -8.06 -9.63
C GLN A 51 10.81 -7.27 -10.46
N ARG A 52 12.09 -7.49 -10.20
CA ARG A 52 13.19 -6.92 -10.99
C ARG A 52 13.48 -7.82 -12.19
N SER A 53 13.80 -7.21 -13.34
CA SER A 53 14.21 -7.96 -14.53
C SER A 53 15.39 -8.88 -14.20
N GLY A 54 15.29 -10.16 -14.59
CA GLY A 54 16.31 -11.18 -14.33
C GLY A 54 16.30 -11.78 -12.91
N SER A 55 15.37 -11.37 -12.05
CA SER A 55 15.18 -11.98 -10.73
C SER A 55 13.94 -12.86 -10.70
N THR A 56 14.05 -14.00 -10.02
CA THR A 56 12.90 -14.86 -9.66
C THR A 56 12.23 -14.44 -8.36
N LEU A 57 12.85 -13.50 -7.62
CA LEU A 57 12.34 -13.00 -6.34
C LEU A 57 11.57 -11.69 -6.55
N ALA A 58 10.44 -11.57 -5.86
CA ALA A 58 9.68 -10.34 -5.77
C ALA A 58 9.99 -9.65 -4.43
N ASP A 59 10.31 -8.35 -4.49
CA ASP A 59 10.25 -7.48 -3.32
C ASP A 59 8.78 -7.26 -2.95
N LEU A 60 8.45 -7.29 -1.66
CA LEU A 60 7.08 -7.13 -1.15
C LEU A 60 6.95 -5.86 -0.31
N ALA A 61 5.82 -5.19 -0.45
CA ALA A 61 5.38 -4.15 0.47
C ALA A 61 3.89 -4.31 0.78
N ASP A 62 3.54 -4.31 2.06
CA ASP A 62 2.18 -4.27 2.56
C ASP A 62 1.75 -2.83 2.77
N VAL A 63 0.56 -2.49 2.29
CA VAL A 63 0.01 -1.15 2.30
C VAL A 63 -1.32 -1.17 3.02
N GLN A 64 -1.46 -0.34 4.05
CA GLN A 64 -2.73 -0.06 4.70
C GLN A 64 -3.36 1.14 3.99
N LEU A 65 -4.60 1.00 3.52
CA LEU A 65 -5.35 2.06 2.83
C LEU A 65 -6.33 2.75 3.78
N SER A 66 -6.68 2.11 4.89
CA SER A 66 -7.50 2.61 5.99
C SER A 66 -6.69 2.89 7.26
N GLY A 67 -7.36 3.45 8.28
CA GLY A 67 -6.73 3.73 9.57
C GLY A 67 -5.57 4.73 9.44
N CYS A 68 -4.40 4.36 9.94
CA CYS A 68 -3.22 5.22 9.90
C CYS A 68 -2.56 5.26 8.51
N ARG A 69 -2.97 4.43 7.55
CA ARG A 69 -2.44 4.45 6.18
C ARG A 69 -0.90 4.38 6.14
N GLY A 70 -0.35 3.18 6.27
CA GLY A 70 1.09 2.92 6.26
C GLY A 70 1.55 2.04 5.12
N VAL A 71 2.84 2.07 4.86
CA VAL A 71 3.55 1.11 4.00
C VAL A 71 4.58 0.41 4.85
N ASP A 72 4.47 -0.91 4.95
CA ASP A 72 5.42 -1.78 5.60
C ASP A 72 6.10 -2.70 4.59
N ALA A 73 7.35 -3.04 4.83
CA ALA A 73 8.08 -4.01 4.03
C ALA A 73 8.94 -4.85 4.98
N PRO A 74 8.81 -6.19 4.98
CA PRO A 74 9.54 -7.03 5.91
C PRO A 74 11.05 -6.73 5.90
N GLY A 75 11.61 -6.51 7.09
CA GLY A 75 13.03 -6.17 7.26
C GLY A 75 13.41 -4.73 6.90
N ARG A 76 12.44 -3.82 6.69
CA ARG A 76 12.68 -2.39 6.39
C ARG A 76 11.85 -1.50 7.33
N SER A 77 12.21 -0.22 7.44
CA SER A 77 11.41 0.74 8.22
C SER A 77 10.11 1.07 7.49
N ALA A 78 8.99 0.96 8.20
CA ALA A 78 7.68 1.41 7.74
C ALA A 78 7.68 2.91 7.40
N ARG A 79 6.79 3.29 6.48
CA ARG A 79 6.61 4.66 5.98
C ARG A 79 5.15 5.08 6.09
N TRP A 80 4.89 6.37 6.28
CA TRP A 80 3.52 6.89 6.14
C TRP A 80 3.06 6.83 4.69
N MET A 81 1.78 6.51 4.48
CA MET A 81 1.11 6.80 3.22
C MET A 81 1.02 8.31 3.06
N THR A 82 1.41 8.81 1.90
CA THR A 82 1.18 10.21 1.53
C THR A 82 -0.04 10.29 0.60
N GLU A 83 -0.69 11.45 0.54
CA GLU A 83 -1.74 11.74 -0.46
C GLU A 83 -1.30 11.39 -1.89
N ARG A 84 -0.03 11.67 -2.20
CA ARG A 84 0.57 11.35 -3.51
C ARG A 84 0.63 9.85 -3.75
N LEU A 85 1.05 9.08 -2.74
CA LEU A 85 1.14 7.63 -2.84
C LEU A 85 -0.25 7.00 -2.93
N LEU A 86 -1.25 7.53 -2.20
CA LEU A 86 -2.64 7.13 -2.33
C LEU A 86 -3.17 7.39 -3.74
N HIS A 87 -2.92 8.58 -4.29
CA HIS A 87 -3.29 8.91 -5.66
C HIS A 87 -2.65 7.94 -6.67
N ASP A 88 -1.39 7.55 -6.49
CA ASP A 88 -0.70 6.61 -7.37
C ASP A 88 -1.21 5.17 -7.26
N LEU A 89 -1.80 4.81 -6.12
CA LEU A 89 -2.41 3.50 -5.88
C LEU A 89 -3.88 3.45 -6.32
N SER A 90 -4.56 4.60 -6.40
CA SER A 90 -5.95 4.69 -6.86
C SER A 90 -6.29 3.96 -8.17
N PRO A 91 -5.40 3.87 -9.19
CA PRO A 91 -5.71 3.16 -10.42
C PRO A 91 -5.62 1.63 -10.30
N ILE A 92 -4.97 1.10 -9.26
CA ILE A 92 -4.82 -0.34 -9.03
C ILE A 92 -5.80 -0.87 -7.98
N GLU A 93 -6.66 -0.01 -7.45
CA GLU A 93 -7.67 -0.34 -6.44
C GLU A 93 -8.84 -1.16 -7.03
N PRO A 94 -9.34 -2.19 -6.30
CA PRO A 94 -10.62 -2.82 -6.62
C PRO A 94 -11.77 -1.80 -6.57
N ALA A 95 -12.60 -1.73 -7.60
CA ALA A 95 -13.82 -0.92 -7.56
C ALA A 95 -14.82 -1.43 -6.49
N PRO A 96 -15.57 -0.58 -5.74
CA PRO A 96 -15.29 0.81 -5.34
C PRO A 96 -15.06 0.92 -3.81
N TRP A 97 -13.87 1.41 -3.43
CA TRP A 97 -13.65 2.15 -2.19
C TRP A 97 -13.89 3.65 -2.50
N ARG A 98 -15.14 4.01 -2.81
CA ARG A 98 -15.53 5.42 -2.88
C ARG A 98 -16.09 5.81 -1.51
N PRO A 99 -15.46 6.72 -0.75
CA PRO A 99 -16.24 7.46 0.24
C PRO A 99 -17.34 8.19 -0.55
N ARG A 100 -18.58 8.05 -0.11
CA ARG A 100 -19.63 8.98 -0.53
C ARG A 100 -19.30 10.36 0.03
#